data_AF-A0A956PH75-F1
#
_entry.id   AF-A0A956PH75-F1
#
_cell.length_a   1.000
_cell.length_b   1.000
_cell.length_c   1.000
_cell.angle_alpha   90.00
_cell.angle_beta   90.00
_cell.angle_gamma   90.00
#
_symmetry.space_group_name_H-M   'P 1'
#
loop_
_entity.id
_entity.type
_entity.pdbx_description
1 polymer ?
#
loop_
_entity_poly.entity_id
_entity_poly.type
_entity_poly.pdbx_seq_one_letter_code
_entity_poly.pdbx_strand_id
1 'polypeptide(L)'
;MMAQPDAVKKELDLALARRSPEGSLMSPVLLAVVILCTQLGTAHRQLSLVCLSLVSLAGVARFIYVRYSLMKDLPRPDKFIQIFRLLTTAMAFSWGCLSGFAIVMDSYHWTALFALLVNCGVCMGATTSLVPDLPSQRLFLMFSMLGPALAAFLVDNYPMTLVVMFYIAFLGGQGFKQHQWLESSIANRLKLEERSLQLEEAKLHAESAVEARSIFLATMSHEIRTPLNGVIGMTGLLLDTPLSREQTEYTTTIRRSGEALMAIINDILDFSKLEAEMMDLESTDFELRPTLEDVVDLLYYQAREKKLQLHLTIDHRLPTFLRGDPTRIRQILLNLLSN
;
A
#
# COMPACT_ATOMS: atom_id res chain seq x y z
N MET A 1 9.19 2.96 14.89
CA MET A 1 10.05 3.87 14.11
C MET A 1 9.15 4.88 13.40
N MET A 2 9.36 6.18 13.67
CA MET A 2 8.71 7.26 12.91
C MET A 2 9.31 7.28 11.50
N ALA A 3 8.53 7.61 10.46
CA ALA A 3 9.08 7.89 9.14
C ALA A 3 10.24 8.90 9.30
N GLN A 4 11.39 8.63 8.68
CA GLN A 4 12.56 9.50 8.84
C GLN A 4 12.17 10.94 8.45
N PRO A 5 12.43 11.94 9.31
CA PRO A 5 12.07 13.35 9.04
C PRO A 5 12.57 13.84 7.67
N ASP A 6 13.71 13.32 7.22
CA ASP A 6 14.33 13.65 5.95
C ASP A 6 13.54 13.14 4.73
N ALA A 7 12.88 11.98 4.84
CA ALA A 7 12.07 11.42 3.76
C ALA A 7 10.79 12.24 3.53
N VAL A 8 10.13 12.66 4.63
CA VAL A 8 8.96 13.55 4.56
C VAL A 8 9.35 14.89 3.96
N LYS A 9 10.48 15.47 4.40
CA LYS A 9 10.99 16.73 3.85
C LYS A 9 11.27 16.62 2.34
N LYS A 10 11.93 15.55 1.89
CA LYS A 10 12.21 15.33 0.46
C LYS A 10 10.92 15.24 -0.37
N GLU A 11 9.93 14.50 0.10
CA GLU A 11 8.62 14.39 -0.57
C GLU A 11 7.87 15.72 -0.61
N LEU A 12 7.97 16.54 0.43
CA LEU A 12 7.41 17.90 0.44
C LEU A 12 8.09 18.81 -0.60
N ASP A 13 9.42 18.79 -0.69
CA ASP A 13 10.16 19.57 -1.68
C ASP A 13 9.81 19.16 -3.13
N LEU A 14 9.66 17.85 -3.36
CA LEU A 14 9.19 17.29 -4.64
C LEU A 14 7.73 17.69 -4.92
N ALA A 15 6.86 17.62 -3.93
CA ALA A 15 5.46 18.05 -4.06
C ALA A 15 5.36 19.54 -4.40
N LEU A 16 6.21 20.39 -3.82
CA LEU A 16 6.30 21.82 -4.16
C LEU A 16 6.65 21.99 -5.65
N ALA A 17 7.69 21.30 -6.12
CA ALA A 17 8.13 21.36 -7.50
C ALA A 17 7.06 20.86 -8.49
N ARG A 18 6.28 19.85 -8.13
CA ARG A 18 5.19 19.30 -8.98
C ARG A 18 3.98 20.21 -9.07
N ARG A 19 3.59 20.88 -7.97
CA ARG A 19 2.37 21.72 -7.90
C ARG A 19 2.57 23.16 -8.40
N SER A 20 3.80 23.66 -8.42
CA SER A 20 4.11 25.06 -8.73
C SER A 20 4.13 25.51 -10.21
N PRO A 21 4.29 24.65 -11.25
CA PRO A 21 4.40 25.10 -12.63
C PRO A 21 3.18 25.88 -13.14
N GLU A 22 1.97 25.40 -12.86
CA GLU A 22 0.72 25.99 -13.36
C GLU A 22 0.53 27.42 -12.82
N GLY A 23 0.73 27.64 -11.52
CA GLY A 23 0.64 28.97 -10.92
C GLY A 23 1.68 29.97 -11.44
N SER A 24 2.81 29.49 -12.00
CA SER A 24 3.88 30.34 -12.53
C SER A 24 3.49 31.02 -13.84
N LEU A 25 2.78 30.29 -14.71
CA LEU A 25 2.39 30.77 -16.03
C LEU A 25 1.03 31.48 -16.02
N MET A 26 0.11 31.07 -15.13
CA MET A 26 -1.22 31.68 -15.07
C MET A 26 -1.20 33.11 -14.55
N SER A 27 -0.28 33.44 -13.67
CA SER A 27 -0.24 34.76 -13.05
C SER A 27 0.09 35.93 -14.00
N PRO A 28 1.08 35.86 -14.92
CA PRO A 28 1.24 36.93 -15.93
C PRO A 28 0.03 37.04 -16.86
N VAL A 29 -0.64 35.92 -17.16
CA VAL A 29 -1.88 35.92 -17.95
C VAL A 29 -3.00 36.66 -17.21
N LEU A 30 -3.24 36.33 -15.94
CA LEU A 30 -4.23 37.02 -15.10
C LEU A 30 -3.91 38.50 -14.93
N LEU A 31 -2.64 38.85 -14.82
CA LEU A 31 -2.20 40.24 -14.76
C LEU A 31 -2.49 40.99 -16.07
N ALA A 32 -2.22 40.36 -17.22
CA ALA A 32 -2.57 40.94 -18.52
C ALA A 32 -4.08 41.17 -18.65
N VAL A 33 -4.91 40.23 -18.15
CA VAL A 33 -6.37 40.41 -18.09
C VAL A 33 -6.76 41.62 -17.24
N VAL A 34 -6.17 41.79 -16.06
CA VAL A 34 -6.41 42.99 -15.22
C VAL A 34 -6.06 44.27 -15.97
N ILE A 35 -4.91 44.31 -16.64
CA ILE A 35 -4.46 45.51 -17.37
C ILE A 35 -5.38 45.82 -18.56
N LEU A 36 -5.87 44.80 -19.27
CA LEU A 36 -6.74 44.96 -20.45
C LEU A 36 -8.18 45.31 -20.08
N CYS A 37 -8.69 44.78 -18.97
CA CYS A 37 -10.08 44.96 -18.54
C CYS A 37 -10.30 46.19 -17.66
N THR A 38 -9.26 46.96 -17.35
CA THR A 38 -9.34 48.11 -16.45
C THR A 38 -8.63 49.34 -17.01
N GLN A 39 -8.86 50.50 -16.39
CA GLN A 39 -8.23 51.75 -16.81
C GLN A 39 -6.72 51.81 -16.49
N LEU A 40 -6.16 50.83 -15.76
CA LEU A 40 -4.73 50.76 -15.45
C LEU A 40 -3.87 50.77 -16.72
N GLY A 41 -4.27 50.02 -17.75
CA GLY A 41 -3.52 49.93 -19.00
C GLY A 41 -3.50 51.22 -19.82
N THR A 42 -4.58 52.01 -19.75
CA THR A 42 -4.73 53.25 -20.53
C THR A 42 -4.25 54.48 -19.76
N ALA A 43 -4.58 54.60 -18.47
CA ALA A 43 -4.25 55.74 -17.63
C ALA A 43 -2.82 55.66 -17.05
N HIS A 44 -2.32 54.46 -16.78
CA HIS A 44 -1.03 54.24 -16.10
C HIS A 44 -0.13 53.23 -16.82
N ARG A 45 -0.01 53.41 -18.13
CA ARG A 45 0.68 52.49 -19.05
C ARG A 45 2.09 52.09 -18.59
N GLN A 46 2.91 53.01 -18.10
CA GLN A 46 4.28 52.71 -17.68
C GLN A 46 4.33 51.73 -16.50
N LEU A 47 3.53 51.98 -15.45
CA LEU A 47 3.48 51.12 -14.27
C LEU A 47 2.94 49.73 -14.63
N SER A 48 1.86 49.66 -15.41
CA SER A 48 1.28 48.39 -15.86
C SER A 48 2.29 47.55 -16.67
N LEU A 49 3.07 48.18 -17.55
CA LEU A 49 4.11 47.49 -18.31
C LEU A 49 5.26 47.00 -17.43
N VAL A 50 5.68 47.79 -16.43
CA VAL A 50 6.73 47.37 -15.47
C VAL A 50 6.25 46.17 -14.65
N CYS A 51 5.05 46.24 -14.07
CA CYS A 51 4.47 45.12 -13.30
C CYS A 51 4.31 43.86 -14.17
N LEU A 52 3.80 44.00 -15.39
CA LEU A 52 3.64 42.88 -16.32
C LEU A 52 4.99 42.26 -16.69
N SER A 53 6.00 43.07 -16.95
CA SER A 53 7.35 42.60 -17.30
C SER A 53 8.00 41.85 -16.12
N LEU A 54 7.89 42.39 -14.91
CA LEU A 54 8.44 41.76 -13.70
C LEU A 54 7.75 40.43 -13.38
N VAL A 55 6.42 40.39 -13.40
CA VAL A 55 5.66 39.15 -13.15
C VAL A 55 5.92 38.11 -14.24
N SER A 56 6.01 38.52 -15.51
CA SER A 56 6.30 37.61 -16.62
C SER A 56 7.72 37.04 -16.52
N LEU A 57 8.72 37.89 -16.26
CA LEU A 57 10.11 37.47 -16.11
C LEU A 57 10.26 36.51 -14.92
N ALA A 58 9.72 36.87 -13.74
CA ALA A 58 9.77 36.03 -12.55
C ALA A 58 9.01 34.71 -12.76
N GLY A 59 7.82 34.76 -13.38
CA GLY A 59 6.99 33.58 -13.67
C GLY A 59 7.66 32.60 -14.63
N VAL A 60 8.23 33.09 -15.74
CA VAL A 60 8.95 32.28 -16.72
C VAL A 60 10.25 31.72 -16.11
N ALA A 61 11.02 32.54 -15.39
CA ALA A 61 12.23 32.09 -14.71
C ALA A 61 11.91 30.98 -13.70
N ARG A 62 10.85 31.15 -12.90
CA ARG A 62 10.38 30.14 -11.94
C ARG A 62 9.95 28.86 -12.64
N PHE A 63 9.18 28.97 -13.72
CA PHE A 63 8.72 27.83 -14.50
C PHE A 63 9.89 27.00 -15.05
N ILE A 64 10.84 27.65 -15.72
CA ILE A 64 12.04 26.99 -16.28
C ILE A 64 12.85 26.34 -15.16
N TYR A 65 13.10 27.06 -14.07
CA TYR A 65 13.91 26.58 -12.96
C TYR A 65 13.29 25.38 -12.24
N VAL A 66 11.97 25.40 -12.00
CA VAL A 66 11.23 24.28 -11.39
C VAL A 66 11.27 23.06 -12.31
N ARG A 67 11.02 23.22 -13.62
CA ARG A 67 11.04 22.10 -14.57
C ARG A 67 12.43 21.47 -14.68
N TYR A 68 13.47 22.31 -14.77
CA TYR A 68 14.85 21.85 -14.78
C TYR A 68 15.23 21.10 -13.49
N SER A 69 14.85 21.63 -12.33
CA SER A 69 15.14 21.00 -11.04
C SER A 69 14.40 19.66 -10.88
N LEU A 70 13.15 19.58 -11.34
CA LEU A 70 12.34 18.36 -11.30
C LEU A 70 12.90 17.26 -12.20
N MET A 71 13.40 17.60 -13.40
CA MET A 71 14.05 16.65 -14.31
C MET A 71 15.32 16.03 -13.72
N LYS A 72 15.96 16.71 -12.77
CA LYS A 72 17.20 16.23 -12.11
C LYS A 72 16.96 15.66 -10.71
N ASP A 73 15.71 15.38 -10.34
CA ASP A 73 15.30 14.90 -9.02
C ASP A 73 15.83 15.77 -7.86
N LEU A 74 15.78 17.10 -8.02
CA LEU A 74 16.22 18.09 -7.02
C LEU A 74 17.62 17.80 -6.44
N PRO A 75 18.70 17.96 -7.23
CA PRO A 75 20.06 17.59 -6.79
C PRO A 75 20.59 18.44 -5.63
N ARG A 76 19.98 19.62 -5.39
CA ARG A 76 20.31 20.55 -4.28
C ARG A 76 19.01 21.17 -3.73
N PRO A 77 18.29 20.48 -2.82
CA PRO A 77 16.96 20.90 -2.37
C PRO A 77 16.98 22.26 -1.66
N ASP A 78 17.97 22.54 -0.81
CA ASP A 78 18.01 23.81 -0.08
C ASP A 78 18.19 25.03 -1.02
N LYS A 79 19.04 24.90 -2.05
CA LYS A 79 19.22 25.96 -3.06
C LYS A 79 17.97 26.13 -3.93
N PHE A 80 17.30 25.02 -4.24
CA PHE A 80 16.03 25.05 -4.95
C PHE A 80 14.99 25.87 -4.18
N ILE A 81 14.79 25.58 -2.89
CA ILE A 81 13.86 26.31 -2.02
C ILE A 81 14.19 27.79 -1.95
N GLN A 82 15.47 28.17 -1.81
CA GLN A 82 15.88 29.58 -1.73
C GLN A 82 15.55 30.37 -3.01
N ILE A 83 15.94 29.84 -4.18
CA ILE A 83 15.66 30.50 -5.47
C ILE A 83 14.17 30.53 -5.75
N PHE A 84 13.47 29.43 -5.46
CA PHE A 84 12.02 29.34 -5.59
C PHE A 84 11.29 30.40 -4.75
N ARG A 85 11.68 30.56 -3.47
CA ARG A 85 11.14 31.57 -2.56
C ARG A 85 11.40 32.98 -3.08
N LEU A 86 12.62 33.26 -3.55
CA LEU A 86 12.98 34.58 -4.09
C LEU A 86 12.08 34.96 -5.27
N LEU A 87 11.96 34.09 -6.27
CA LEU A 87 11.15 34.34 -7.48
C LEU A 87 9.66 34.47 -7.14
N THR A 88 9.15 33.62 -6.25
CA THR A 88 7.75 33.64 -5.79
C THR A 88 7.44 34.91 -5.01
N THR A 89 8.37 35.39 -4.20
CA THR A 89 8.21 36.62 -3.41
C THR A 89 8.26 37.86 -4.29
N ALA A 90 9.18 37.93 -5.27
CA ALA A 90 9.27 39.05 -6.21
C ALA A 90 7.97 39.22 -7.03
N MET A 91 7.37 38.10 -7.40
CA MET A 91 6.10 38.04 -8.10
C MET A 91 4.92 38.48 -7.22
N ALA A 92 4.86 38.02 -5.96
CA ALA A 92 3.87 38.46 -4.98
C ALA A 92 3.93 39.97 -4.73
N PHE A 93 5.14 40.50 -4.55
CA PHE A 93 5.37 41.93 -4.34
C PHE A 93 4.83 42.76 -5.51
N SER A 94 5.06 42.31 -6.75
CA SER A 94 4.55 43.00 -7.95
C SER A 94 3.02 43.06 -7.98
N TRP A 95 2.34 41.97 -7.59
CA TRP A 95 0.87 41.94 -7.45
C TRP A 95 0.36 42.85 -6.33
N GLY A 96 1.06 42.87 -5.20
CA GLY A 96 0.74 43.74 -4.06
C GLY A 96 0.89 45.23 -4.42
N CYS A 97 1.99 45.61 -5.08
CA CYS A 97 2.21 46.98 -5.53
C CYS A 97 1.13 47.45 -6.51
N LEU A 98 0.80 46.64 -7.51
CA LEU A 98 -0.23 47.01 -8.49
C LEU A 98 -1.60 47.18 -7.86
N SER A 99 -2.00 46.21 -7.03
CA SER A 99 -3.31 46.22 -6.38
C SER A 99 -3.44 47.38 -5.37
N GLY A 100 -2.37 47.65 -4.62
CA GLY A 100 -2.31 48.82 -3.73
C GLY A 100 -2.37 50.14 -4.51
N PHE A 101 -1.61 50.26 -5.61
CA PHE A 101 -1.65 51.44 -6.46
C PHE A 101 -3.04 51.69 -7.06
N ALA A 102 -3.71 50.64 -7.54
CA ALA A 102 -5.06 50.74 -8.07
C ALA A 102 -6.05 51.31 -7.04
N ILE A 103 -5.91 50.94 -5.77
CA ILE A 103 -6.73 51.45 -4.66
C ILE A 103 -6.47 52.94 -4.41
N VAL A 104 -5.20 53.37 -4.37
CA VAL A 104 -4.84 54.78 -4.11
C VAL A 104 -5.33 55.71 -5.22
N MET A 105 -5.21 55.29 -6.48
CA MET A 105 -5.50 56.17 -7.62
C MET A 105 -6.98 56.28 -7.97
N ASP A 106 -7.74 55.19 -7.80
CA ASP A 106 -9.12 55.09 -8.29
C ASP A 106 -10.14 54.98 -7.14
N SER A 107 -9.74 55.22 -5.89
CA SER A 107 -10.60 55.28 -4.69
C SER A 107 -11.75 54.25 -4.67
N TYR A 108 -11.44 52.98 -4.98
CA TYR A 108 -12.40 51.85 -5.01
C TYR A 108 -13.44 51.82 -6.13
N HIS A 109 -13.19 52.47 -7.26
CA HIS A 109 -13.97 52.20 -8.48
C HIS A 109 -13.64 50.81 -9.04
N TRP A 110 -14.35 50.43 -10.11
CA TRP A 110 -14.28 49.11 -10.75
C TRP A 110 -12.85 48.59 -10.96
N THR A 111 -11.89 49.46 -11.31
CA THR A 111 -10.48 49.09 -11.53
C THR A 111 -9.83 48.49 -10.28
N ALA A 112 -9.98 49.15 -9.13
CA ALA A 112 -9.36 48.72 -7.87
C ALA A 112 -10.00 47.43 -7.34
N LEU A 113 -11.33 47.33 -7.42
CA LEU A 113 -12.07 46.14 -6.99
C LEU A 113 -11.76 44.92 -7.87
N PHE A 114 -11.66 45.11 -9.20
CA PHE A 114 -11.32 44.04 -10.12
C PHE A 114 -9.88 43.53 -9.93
N ALA A 115 -8.91 44.45 -9.79
CA ALA A 115 -7.53 44.09 -9.51
C ALA A 115 -7.38 43.30 -8.20
N LEU A 116 -8.08 43.76 -7.14
CA LEU A 116 -8.06 43.07 -5.86
C LEU A 116 -8.76 41.72 -5.91
N LEU A 117 -9.90 41.59 -6.61
CA LEU A 117 -10.59 40.32 -6.80
C LEU A 117 -9.68 39.27 -7.44
N VAL A 118 -8.97 39.65 -8.52
CA VAL A 118 -8.01 38.76 -9.19
C VAL A 118 -6.85 38.42 -8.27
N ASN A 119 -6.30 39.40 -7.54
CA ASN A 119 -5.21 39.16 -6.59
C ASN A 119 -5.62 38.20 -5.45
N CYS A 120 -6.85 38.32 -4.92
CA CYS A 120 -7.42 37.37 -3.98
C CYS A 120 -7.51 35.95 -4.59
N GLY A 121 -7.98 35.83 -5.84
CA GLY A 121 -8.00 34.56 -6.56
C GLY A 121 -6.60 33.94 -6.72
N VAL A 122 -5.60 34.75 -7.06
CA VAL A 122 -4.19 34.32 -7.14
C VAL A 122 -3.68 33.85 -5.78
N CYS A 123 -3.96 34.59 -4.70
CA CYS A 123 -3.61 34.16 -3.33
C CYS A 123 -4.29 32.86 -2.93
N MET A 124 -5.55 32.65 -3.31
CA MET A 124 -6.25 31.37 -3.09
C MET A 124 -5.56 30.24 -3.86
N GLY A 125 -5.20 30.41 -5.13
CA GLY A 125 -4.43 29.40 -5.87
C GLY A 125 -3.02 29.16 -5.30
N ALA A 126 -2.40 30.18 -4.73
CA ALA A 126 -1.14 30.05 -4.00
C ALA A 126 -1.31 29.23 -2.72
N THR A 127 -2.48 29.33 -2.05
CA THR A 127 -2.74 28.52 -0.86
C THR A 127 -2.76 27.03 -1.12
N THR A 128 -3.00 26.55 -2.34
CA THR A 128 -2.97 25.11 -2.67
C THR A 128 -1.63 24.67 -3.27
N SER A 129 -1.01 25.52 -4.10
CA SER A 129 0.24 25.21 -4.81
C SER A 129 1.48 25.36 -3.94
N LEU A 130 1.48 26.29 -2.97
CA LEU A 130 2.60 26.56 -2.07
C LEU A 130 2.50 25.85 -0.71
N VAL A 131 1.43 25.10 -0.46
CA VAL A 131 1.23 24.30 0.78
C VAL A 131 2.47 23.52 1.21
N PRO A 132 3.22 22.84 0.30
CA PRO A 132 4.32 22.00 0.73
C PRO A 132 5.45 22.79 1.43
N ASP A 133 5.57 24.10 1.19
CA ASP A 133 6.51 24.99 1.87
C ASP A 133 5.79 26.18 2.50
N LEU A 134 5.39 26.02 3.77
CA LEU A 134 4.64 27.02 4.53
C LEU A 134 5.29 28.43 4.54
N PRO A 135 6.63 28.57 4.65
CA PRO A 135 7.29 29.87 4.49
C PRO A 135 7.03 30.54 3.12
N SER A 136 7.12 29.80 2.00
CA SER A 136 6.81 30.35 0.67
C SER A 136 5.38 30.85 0.60
N GLN A 137 4.43 30.08 1.13
CA GLN A 137 3.02 30.47 1.14
C GLN A 137 2.77 31.74 1.95
N ARG A 138 3.37 31.84 3.15
CA ARG A 138 3.26 33.02 4.03
C ARG A 138 3.87 34.26 3.41
N LEU A 139 5.06 34.14 2.84
CA LEU A 139 5.73 35.25 2.14
C LEU A 139 4.89 35.70 0.95
N PHE A 140 4.39 34.77 0.15
CA PHE A 140 3.52 35.10 -0.99
C PHE A 140 2.28 35.88 -0.55
N LEU A 141 1.54 35.36 0.44
CA LEU A 141 0.33 36.00 0.94
C LEU A 141 0.63 37.39 1.53
N MET A 142 1.69 37.51 2.33
CA MET A 142 2.10 38.77 2.95
C MET A 142 2.42 39.83 1.90
N PHE A 143 3.31 39.52 0.94
CA PHE A 143 3.74 40.51 -0.06
C PHE A 143 2.65 40.84 -1.09
N SER A 144 1.75 39.90 -1.40
CA SER A 144 0.65 40.15 -2.33
C SER A 144 -0.48 40.98 -1.71
N MET A 145 -0.67 40.93 -0.39
CA MET A 145 -1.80 41.58 0.30
C MET A 145 -1.41 42.80 1.16
N LEU A 146 -0.13 42.97 1.49
CA LEU A 146 0.33 44.14 2.25
C LEU A 146 0.10 45.45 1.50
N GLY A 147 0.36 45.48 0.19
CA GLY A 147 0.13 46.66 -0.64
C GLY A 147 -1.33 47.15 -0.60
N PRO A 148 -2.33 46.28 -0.90
CA PRO A 148 -3.74 46.62 -0.75
C PRO A 148 -4.16 47.04 0.65
N ALA A 149 -3.66 46.36 1.70
CA ALA A 149 -3.99 46.70 3.08
C ALA A 149 -3.50 48.10 3.47
N LEU A 150 -2.25 48.43 3.11
CA LEU A 150 -1.68 49.76 3.38
C LEU A 150 -2.37 50.84 2.54
N ALA A 151 -2.60 50.58 1.26
CA ALA A 151 -3.32 51.51 0.37
C ALA A 151 -4.73 51.80 0.90
N ALA A 152 -5.44 50.78 1.38
CA ALA A 152 -6.76 50.95 1.96
C ALA A 152 -6.77 51.83 3.20
N PHE A 153 -5.76 51.66 4.05
CA PHE A 153 -5.57 52.47 5.23
C PHE A 153 -5.26 53.93 4.88
N LEU A 154 -4.41 54.18 3.87
CA LEU A 154 -4.01 55.52 3.44
C LEU A 154 -5.15 56.34 2.80
N VAL A 155 -6.18 55.68 2.26
CA VAL A 155 -7.37 56.33 1.68
C VAL A 155 -8.52 56.37 2.71
N ASP A 156 -8.21 56.22 4.00
CA ASP A 156 -9.17 56.24 5.12
C ASP A 156 -10.32 55.20 5.00
N ASN A 157 -10.13 54.12 4.24
CA ASN A 157 -11.12 53.05 4.09
C ASN A 157 -10.83 51.88 5.06
N TYR A 158 -11.04 52.16 6.35
CA TYR A 158 -10.83 51.20 7.43
C TYR A 158 -11.63 49.88 7.28
N PRO A 159 -12.90 49.87 6.83
CA PRO A 159 -13.62 48.62 6.58
C PRO A 159 -12.89 47.71 5.60
N MET A 160 -12.34 48.27 4.53
CA MET A 160 -11.63 47.48 3.53
C MET A 160 -10.30 46.95 4.05
N THR A 161 -9.56 47.75 4.83
CA THR A 161 -8.35 47.28 5.54
C THR A 161 -8.66 46.09 6.43
N LEU A 162 -9.77 46.14 7.19
CA LEU A 162 -10.21 45.01 8.03
C LEU A 162 -10.54 43.77 7.20
N VAL A 163 -11.21 43.91 6.06
CA VAL A 163 -11.50 42.79 5.14
C VAL A 163 -10.22 42.14 4.62
N VAL A 164 -9.25 42.94 4.15
CA VAL A 164 -7.96 42.41 3.66
C VAL A 164 -7.18 41.72 4.79
N MET A 165 -7.16 42.31 6.00
CA MET A 165 -6.51 41.71 7.17
C MET A 165 -7.16 40.39 7.59
N PHE A 166 -8.50 40.32 7.61
CA PHE A 166 -9.23 39.08 7.88
C PHE A 166 -8.96 38.04 6.80
N TYR A 167 -8.88 38.45 5.54
CA TYR A 167 -8.56 37.55 4.43
C TYR A 167 -7.15 36.96 4.53
N ILE A 168 -6.15 37.77 4.90
CA ILE A 168 -4.78 37.29 5.20
C ILE A 168 -4.81 36.26 6.33
N ALA A 169 -5.50 36.56 7.44
CA ALA A 169 -5.61 35.64 8.58
C ALA A 169 -6.31 34.33 8.18
N PHE A 170 -7.40 34.43 7.42
CA PHE A 170 -8.16 33.27 6.92
C PHE A 170 -7.31 32.38 6.02
N LEU A 171 -6.68 32.93 4.97
CA LEU A 171 -5.83 32.16 4.06
C LEU A 171 -4.57 31.61 4.73
N GLY A 172 -3.99 32.35 5.68
CA GLY A 172 -2.88 31.87 6.50
C GLY A 172 -3.27 30.66 7.35
N GLY A 173 -4.45 30.71 7.98
CA GLY A 173 -5.02 29.61 8.75
C GLY A 173 -5.36 28.40 7.88
N GLN A 174 -5.94 28.62 6.71
CA GLN A 174 -6.21 27.55 5.73
C GLN A 174 -4.92 26.89 5.24
N GLY A 175 -3.91 27.69 4.90
CA GLY A 175 -2.59 27.23 4.52
C GLY A 175 -1.93 26.33 5.55
N PHE A 176 -1.96 26.75 6.81
CA PHE A 176 -1.42 25.96 7.92
C PHE A 176 -2.13 24.60 8.06
N LYS A 177 -3.47 24.60 8.03
CA LYS A 177 -4.26 23.35 8.09
C LYS A 177 -3.94 22.42 6.92
N GLN A 178 -3.85 22.95 5.70
CA GLN A 178 -3.50 22.17 4.51
C GLN A 178 -2.08 21.62 4.57
N HIS A 179 -1.12 22.39 5.11
CA HIS A 179 0.26 21.95 5.28
C HIS A 179 0.35 20.78 6.25
N GLN A 180 -0.27 20.89 7.42
CA GLN A 180 -0.32 19.80 8.39
C GLN A 180 -0.98 18.54 7.83
N TRP A 181 -2.08 18.70 7.08
CA TRP A 181 -2.75 17.59 6.42
C TRP A 181 -1.84 16.91 5.40
N LEU A 182 -1.16 17.69 4.56
CA LEU A 182 -0.24 17.17 3.54
C LEU A 182 0.95 16.44 4.19
N GLU A 183 1.59 17.03 5.17
CA GLU A 183 2.71 16.43 5.91
C GLU A 183 2.29 15.11 6.55
N SER A 184 1.14 15.09 7.23
CA SER A 184 0.58 13.87 7.84
C SER A 184 0.24 12.80 6.79
N SER A 185 -0.29 13.20 5.63
CA SER A 185 -0.62 12.27 4.55
C SER A 185 0.62 11.59 3.97
N ILE A 186 1.71 12.34 3.77
CA ILE A 186 3.00 11.84 3.29
C ILE A 186 3.61 10.89 4.33
N ALA A 187 3.64 11.31 5.60
CA ALA A 187 4.17 10.48 6.68
C ALA A 187 3.42 9.15 6.82
N ASN A 188 2.09 9.19 6.74
CA ASN A 188 1.26 7.98 6.79
C ASN A 188 1.48 7.07 5.58
N ARG A 189 1.62 7.63 4.37
CA ARG A 189 1.90 6.85 3.15
C ARG A 189 3.24 6.12 3.26
N LEU A 190 4.32 6.83 3.63
CA LEU A 190 5.65 6.24 3.80
C LEU A 190 5.66 5.11 4.84
N LYS A 191 4.95 5.32 5.96
CA LYS A 191 4.81 4.30 7.00
C LYS A 191 4.01 3.08 6.54
N LEU A 192 3.01 3.28 5.67
CA LEU A 192 2.22 2.19 5.12
C LEU A 192 3.05 1.36 4.13
N GLU A 193 3.85 2.01 3.28
CA GLU A 193 4.79 1.35 2.37
C GLU A 193 5.82 0.51 3.14
N GLU A 194 6.43 1.06 4.20
CA GLU A 194 7.36 0.33 5.07
C GLU A 194 6.71 -0.92 5.70
N ARG A 195 5.50 -0.79 6.23
CA ARG A 195 4.75 -1.92 6.80
C ARG A 195 4.41 -2.97 5.75
N SER A 196 4.06 -2.55 4.54
CA SER A 196 3.77 -3.47 3.44
C SER A 196 4.99 -4.33 3.11
N LEU A 197 6.17 -3.72 3.02
CA LEU A 197 7.42 -4.44 2.76
C LEU A 197 7.76 -5.43 3.89
N GLN A 198 7.60 -5.02 5.14
CA GLN A 198 7.83 -5.91 6.29
C GLN A 198 6.86 -7.10 6.31
N LEU A 199 5.59 -6.87 5.95
CA LEU A 199 4.59 -7.95 5.86
C LEU A 199 4.90 -8.91 4.71
N GLU A 200 5.35 -8.40 3.57
CA GLU A 200 5.75 -9.21 2.42
C GLU A 200 6.97 -10.08 2.75
N GLU A 201 7.99 -9.51 3.40
CA GLU A 201 9.17 -10.25 3.87
C GLU A 201 8.79 -11.34 4.88
N ALA A 202 7.97 -11.00 5.89
CA ALA A 202 7.50 -11.97 6.88
C ALA A 202 6.66 -13.09 6.24
N LYS A 203 5.85 -12.78 5.24
CA LYS A 203 5.08 -13.75 4.47
C LYS A 203 6.00 -14.72 3.72
N LEU A 204 7.00 -14.21 2.99
CA LEU A 204 7.96 -15.03 2.25
C LEU A 204 8.77 -15.96 3.19
N HIS A 205 9.14 -15.47 4.36
CA HIS A 205 9.78 -16.29 5.39
C HIS A 205 8.86 -17.39 5.92
N ALA A 206 7.58 -17.11 6.13
CA ALA A 206 6.61 -18.12 6.56
C ALA A 206 6.39 -19.19 5.47
N GLU A 207 6.23 -18.79 4.22
CA GLU A 207 6.03 -19.70 3.08
C GLU A 207 7.24 -20.62 2.88
N SER A 208 8.46 -20.05 2.86
CA SER A 208 9.69 -20.86 2.75
C SER A 208 9.88 -21.85 3.91
N ALA A 209 9.48 -21.47 5.13
CA ALA A 209 9.54 -22.37 6.29
C ALA A 209 8.55 -23.56 6.17
N VAL A 210 7.34 -23.31 5.65
CA VAL A 210 6.34 -24.35 5.37
C VAL A 210 6.85 -25.32 4.30
N GLU A 211 7.40 -24.78 3.20
CA GLU A 211 7.95 -25.60 2.11
C GLU A 211 9.12 -26.48 2.60
N ALA A 212 10.07 -25.89 3.33
CA ALA A 212 11.22 -26.62 3.89
C ALA A 212 10.77 -27.72 4.85
N ARG A 213 9.76 -27.47 5.68
CA ARG A 213 9.17 -28.47 6.59
C ARG A 213 8.57 -29.64 5.82
N SER A 214 7.84 -29.36 4.73
CA SER A 214 7.24 -30.41 3.90
C SER A 214 8.30 -31.27 3.20
N ILE A 215 9.33 -30.64 2.61
CA ILE A 215 10.45 -31.35 1.97
C ILE A 215 11.19 -32.23 2.98
N PHE A 216 11.45 -31.70 4.18
CA PHE A 216 12.11 -32.45 5.24
C PHE A 216 11.31 -33.70 5.62
N LEU A 217 9.99 -33.57 5.85
CA LEU A 217 9.14 -34.69 6.24
C LEU A 217 8.99 -35.73 5.12
N ALA A 218 8.91 -35.30 3.87
CA ALA A 218 8.88 -36.20 2.72
C ALA A 218 10.19 -37.02 2.61
N THR A 219 11.33 -36.35 2.77
CA THR A 219 12.66 -37.00 2.72
C THR A 219 12.82 -37.98 3.87
N MET A 220 12.57 -37.53 5.11
CA MET A 220 12.68 -38.37 6.30
C MET A 220 11.76 -39.60 6.24
N SER A 221 10.55 -39.45 5.69
CA SER A 221 9.66 -40.58 5.53
C SER A 221 10.23 -41.64 4.59
N HIS A 222 10.85 -41.24 3.48
CA HIS A 222 11.49 -42.20 2.56
C HIS A 222 12.67 -42.92 3.22
N GLU A 223 13.49 -42.19 3.97
CA GLU A 223 14.64 -42.71 4.71
C GLU A 223 14.24 -43.65 5.87
N ILE A 224 13.06 -43.47 6.46
CA ILE A 224 12.54 -44.38 7.50
C ILE A 224 11.79 -45.58 6.89
N ARG A 225 11.03 -45.37 5.82
CA ARG A 225 10.24 -46.41 5.15
C ARG A 225 11.11 -47.56 4.65
N THR A 226 12.26 -47.24 4.06
CA THR A 226 13.16 -48.24 3.47
C THR A 226 13.67 -49.27 4.49
N PRO A 227 14.32 -48.89 5.61
CA PRO A 227 14.74 -49.85 6.62
C PRO A 227 13.56 -50.54 7.31
N LEU A 228 12.44 -49.84 7.52
CA LEU A 228 11.28 -50.39 8.21
C LEU A 228 10.58 -51.49 7.39
N ASN A 229 10.40 -51.28 6.08
CA ASN A 229 9.94 -52.31 5.16
C ASN A 229 10.89 -53.52 5.14
N GLY A 230 12.19 -53.29 5.29
CA GLY A 230 13.18 -54.35 5.47
C GLY A 230 12.91 -55.17 6.74
N VAL A 231 12.69 -54.53 7.89
CA VAL A 231 12.38 -55.22 9.16
C VAL A 231 11.05 -55.98 9.07
N ILE A 232 10.00 -55.38 8.50
CA ILE A 232 8.70 -56.04 8.29
C ILE A 232 8.85 -57.25 7.35
N GLY A 233 9.58 -57.09 6.25
CA GLY A 233 9.84 -58.19 5.32
C GLY A 233 10.62 -59.34 5.96
N MET A 234 11.70 -59.04 6.69
CA MET A 234 12.53 -60.06 7.35
C MET A 234 11.78 -60.78 8.48
N THR A 235 10.93 -60.07 9.23
CA THR A 235 10.05 -60.70 10.23
C THR A 235 8.96 -61.56 9.59
N GLY A 236 8.44 -61.17 8.42
CA GLY A 236 7.57 -62.01 7.59
C GLY A 236 8.26 -63.32 7.19
N LEU A 237 9.46 -63.25 6.61
CA LEU A 237 10.24 -64.43 6.24
C LEU A 237 10.56 -65.33 7.44
N LEU A 238 10.88 -64.74 8.61
CA LEU A 238 11.14 -65.52 9.84
C LEU A 238 9.89 -66.29 10.30
N LEU A 239 8.69 -65.71 10.18
CA LEU A 239 7.44 -66.37 10.56
C LEU A 239 7.12 -67.58 9.67
N ASP A 240 7.69 -67.65 8.46
CA ASP A 240 7.57 -68.80 7.56
C ASP A 240 8.59 -69.92 7.88
N THR A 241 9.43 -69.74 8.90
CA THR A 241 10.42 -70.74 9.35
C THR A 241 9.97 -71.46 10.65
N PRO A 242 10.59 -72.60 11.02
CA PRO A 242 10.29 -73.26 12.29
C PRO A 242 10.77 -72.40 13.48
N LEU A 243 9.83 -71.78 14.19
CA LEU A 243 10.09 -70.98 15.40
C LEU A 243 9.50 -71.65 16.64
N SER A 244 10.14 -71.44 17.80
CA SER A 244 9.50 -71.74 19.08
C SER A 244 8.29 -70.83 19.32
N ARG A 245 7.40 -71.21 20.25
CA ARG A 245 6.25 -70.37 20.62
C ARG A 245 6.66 -68.97 21.06
N GLU A 246 7.71 -68.88 21.87
CA GLU A 246 8.22 -67.61 22.38
C GLU A 246 8.83 -66.74 21.25
N GLN A 247 9.60 -67.35 20.34
CA GLN A 247 10.15 -66.66 19.17
C GLN A 247 9.04 -66.16 18.23
N THR A 248 7.96 -66.92 18.07
CA THR A 248 6.79 -66.52 17.28
C THR A 248 6.13 -65.27 17.88
N GLU A 249 5.94 -65.24 19.21
CA GLU A 249 5.38 -64.07 19.90
C GLU A 249 6.28 -62.83 19.74
N TYR A 250 7.61 -62.98 19.86
CA TYR A 250 8.56 -61.88 19.64
C TYR A 250 8.52 -61.36 18.20
N THR A 251 8.64 -62.23 17.20
CA THR A 251 8.66 -61.83 15.79
C THR A 251 7.32 -61.20 15.37
N THR A 252 6.20 -61.71 15.87
CA THR A 252 4.86 -61.13 15.61
C THR A 252 4.73 -59.74 16.22
N THR A 253 5.28 -59.53 17.43
CA THR A 253 5.26 -58.23 18.11
C THR A 253 6.11 -57.20 17.38
N ILE A 254 7.31 -57.58 16.91
CA ILE A 254 8.19 -56.71 16.11
C ILE A 254 7.48 -56.30 14.80
N ARG A 255 6.87 -57.26 14.09
CA ARG A 255 6.16 -56.98 12.84
C ARG A 255 5.00 -56.01 13.05
N ARG A 256 4.12 -56.28 14.04
CA ARG A 256 2.99 -55.40 14.37
C ARG A 256 3.45 -53.98 14.75
N SER A 257 4.56 -53.87 15.48
CA SER A 257 5.13 -52.58 15.85
C SER A 257 5.67 -51.81 14.62
N GLY A 258 6.29 -52.52 13.68
CA GLY A 258 6.75 -51.94 12.42
C GLY A 258 5.61 -51.45 11.53
N GLU A 259 4.55 -52.26 11.39
CA GLU A 259 3.33 -51.90 10.66
C GLU A 259 2.63 -50.68 11.28
N ALA A 260 2.53 -50.61 12.61
CA ALA A 260 1.97 -49.47 13.33
C ALA A 260 2.80 -48.19 13.12
N LEU A 261 4.14 -48.29 13.17
CA LEU A 261 5.02 -47.15 12.91
C LEU A 261 4.91 -46.66 11.46
N MET A 262 4.79 -47.56 10.49
CA MET A 262 4.54 -47.22 9.09
C MET A 262 3.24 -46.43 8.90
N ALA A 263 2.17 -46.85 9.58
CA ALA A 263 0.89 -46.13 9.55
C ALA A 263 1.04 -44.69 10.08
N ILE A 264 1.65 -44.52 11.26
CA ILE A 264 1.91 -43.20 11.87
C ILE A 264 2.73 -42.30 10.94
N ILE A 265 3.79 -42.84 10.33
CA ILE A 265 4.64 -42.07 9.40
C ILE A 265 3.85 -41.62 8.18
N ASN A 266 3.04 -42.49 7.59
CA ASN A 266 2.21 -42.16 6.43
C ASN A 266 1.18 -41.08 6.78
N ASP A 267 0.55 -41.16 7.97
CA ASP A 267 -0.42 -40.17 8.41
C ASP A 267 0.22 -38.78 8.62
N ILE A 268 1.43 -38.71 9.20
CA ILE A 268 2.18 -37.46 9.35
C ILE A 268 2.53 -36.86 7.98
N LEU A 269 2.89 -37.71 7.02
CA LEU A 269 3.22 -37.31 5.65
C LEU A 269 2.00 -36.73 4.93
N ASP A 270 0.86 -37.42 5.02
CA ASP A 270 -0.40 -36.99 4.41
C ASP A 270 -0.88 -35.68 5.03
N PHE A 271 -0.77 -35.51 6.35
CA PHE A 271 -1.05 -34.24 7.03
C PHE A 271 -0.15 -33.11 6.53
N SER A 272 1.14 -33.37 6.35
CA SER A 272 2.10 -32.37 5.86
C SER A 272 1.84 -31.94 4.42
N LYS A 273 1.40 -32.87 3.55
CA LYS A 273 0.98 -32.56 2.19
C LYS A 273 -0.29 -31.72 2.16
N LEU A 274 -1.23 -31.95 3.08
CA LEU A 274 -2.43 -31.13 3.22
C LEU A 274 -2.11 -29.70 3.67
N GLU A 275 -1.27 -29.52 4.70
CA GLU A 275 -0.86 -28.18 5.18
C GLU A 275 -0.13 -27.37 4.10
N ALA A 276 0.58 -28.02 3.18
CA ALA A 276 1.31 -27.37 2.10
C ALA A 276 0.50 -27.21 0.79
N GLU A 277 -0.81 -27.50 0.79
CA GLU A 277 -1.67 -27.51 -0.42
C GLU A 277 -1.13 -28.41 -1.56
N MET A 278 -0.27 -29.38 -1.25
CA MET A 278 0.37 -30.30 -2.21
C MET A 278 -0.33 -31.65 -2.32
N MET A 279 -1.54 -31.78 -1.77
CA MET A 279 -2.32 -33.02 -1.89
C MET A 279 -3.20 -32.96 -3.14
N ASP A 280 -2.72 -33.59 -4.21
CA ASP A 280 -3.55 -33.85 -5.39
C ASP A 280 -4.48 -35.05 -5.12
N LEU A 281 -5.77 -34.84 -5.37
CA LEU A 281 -6.77 -35.91 -5.35
C LEU A 281 -6.87 -36.53 -6.73
N GLU A 282 -6.77 -37.86 -6.81
CA GLU A 282 -7.03 -38.55 -8.07
C GLU A 282 -8.54 -38.53 -8.41
N SER A 283 -8.86 -38.41 -9.69
CA SER A 283 -10.24 -38.49 -10.19
C SER A 283 -10.37 -39.66 -11.16
N THR A 284 -10.70 -40.82 -10.60
CA THR A 284 -10.85 -42.08 -11.33
C THR A 284 -12.26 -42.63 -11.16
N ASP A 285 -12.76 -43.33 -12.18
CA ASP A 285 -14.00 -44.10 -12.04
C ASP A 285 -13.70 -45.40 -11.29
N PHE A 286 -14.41 -45.66 -10.20
CA PHE A 286 -14.21 -46.83 -9.35
C PHE A 286 -15.53 -47.42 -8.87
N GLU A 287 -15.55 -48.72 -8.59
CA GLU A 287 -16.72 -49.39 -8.03
C GLU A 287 -16.80 -49.19 -6.51
N LEU A 288 -17.93 -48.67 -6.03
CA LEU A 288 -18.12 -48.36 -4.62
C LEU A 288 -18.13 -49.64 -3.76
N ARG A 289 -18.82 -50.69 -4.22
CA ARG A 289 -19.03 -51.91 -3.44
C ARG A 289 -17.72 -52.64 -3.09
N PRO A 290 -16.83 -52.96 -4.06
CA PRO A 290 -15.54 -53.57 -3.77
C PRO A 290 -14.69 -52.72 -2.83
N THR A 291 -14.71 -51.39 -3.01
CA THR A 291 -13.95 -50.45 -2.17
C THR A 291 -14.39 -50.50 -0.71
N LEU A 292 -15.69 -50.64 -0.45
CA LEU A 292 -16.24 -50.77 0.91
C LEU A 292 -16.03 -52.17 1.49
N GLU A 293 -16.15 -53.21 0.67
CA GLU A 293 -15.91 -54.60 1.07
C GLU A 293 -14.46 -54.79 1.53
N ASP A 294 -13.47 -54.25 0.79
CA ASP A 294 -12.05 -54.24 1.18
C ASP A 294 -11.82 -53.65 2.59
N VAL A 295 -12.47 -52.53 2.92
CA VAL A 295 -12.33 -51.88 4.24
C VAL A 295 -12.87 -52.78 5.35
N VAL A 296 -14.04 -53.37 5.12
CA VAL A 296 -14.73 -54.20 6.10
C VAL A 296 -13.94 -55.49 6.33
N ASP A 297 -13.38 -56.08 5.28
CA ASP A 297 -12.54 -57.28 5.37
C ASP A 297 -11.26 -57.02 6.18
N LEU A 298 -10.61 -55.87 5.98
CA LEU A 298 -9.42 -55.45 6.73
C LEU A 298 -9.71 -55.31 8.24
N LEU A 299 -10.88 -54.80 8.62
CA LEU A 299 -11.26 -54.56 10.01
C LEU A 299 -11.99 -55.74 10.65
N TYR A 300 -12.42 -56.74 9.87
CA TYR A 300 -13.22 -57.87 10.34
C TYR A 300 -12.54 -58.61 11.49
N TYR A 301 -11.25 -58.89 11.37
CA TYR A 301 -10.50 -59.61 12.40
C TYR A 301 -10.35 -58.78 13.69
N GLN A 302 -10.08 -57.47 13.57
CA GLN A 302 -9.97 -56.56 14.72
C GLN A 302 -11.32 -56.41 15.45
N ALA A 303 -12.42 -56.28 14.72
CA ALA A 303 -13.77 -56.24 15.28
C ALA A 303 -14.10 -57.54 16.04
N ARG A 304 -13.73 -58.70 15.49
CA ARG A 304 -13.91 -60.00 16.16
C ARG A 304 -13.09 -60.13 17.44
N GLU A 305 -11.83 -59.70 17.45
CA GLU A 305 -11.01 -59.66 18.68
C GLU A 305 -11.66 -58.77 19.76
N LYS A 306 -12.25 -57.64 19.36
CA LYS A 306 -13.01 -56.75 20.23
C LYS A 306 -14.44 -57.23 20.54
N LYS A 307 -14.87 -58.38 20.02
CA LYS A 307 -16.25 -58.93 20.11
C LYS A 307 -17.35 -57.98 19.60
N LEU A 308 -17.04 -57.17 18.59
CA LEU A 308 -17.97 -56.27 17.92
C LEU A 308 -18.52 -56.91 16.64
N GLN A 309 -19.78 -56.61 16.32
CA GLN A 309 -20.39 -56.97 15.04
C GLN A 309 -20.22 -55.84 14.03
N LEU A 310 -19.58 -56.12 12.90
CA LEU A 310 -19.41 -55.18 11.79
C LEU A 310 -20.26 -55.66 10.61
N HIS A 311 -21.20 -54.83 10.14
CA HIS A 311 -22.08 -55.14 9.02
C HIS A 311 -21.97 -54.07 7.93
N LEU A 312 -21.82 -54.51 6.67
CA LEU A 312 -21.86 -53.63 5.50
C LEU A 312 -23.24 -53.67 4.87
N THR A 313 -23.89 -52.51 4.74
CA THR A 313 -25.16 -52.37 4.01
C THR A 313 -25.04 -51.22 3.02
N ILE A 314 -25.26 -51.50 1.73
CA ILE A 314 -25.18 -50.51 0.65
C ILE A 314 -26.57 -50.38 0.05
N ASP A 315 -27.12 -49.16 0.02
CA ASP A 315 -28.43 -48.87 -0.57
C ASP A 315 -28.38 -49.09 -2.10
N HIS A 316 -29.38 -49.80 -2.64
CA HIS A 316 -29.51 -50.10 -4.07
C HIS A 316 -29.71 -48.85 -4.95
N ARG A 317 -30.05 -47.71 -4.35
CA ARG A 317 -30.17 -46.41 -5.02
C ARG A 317 -28.83 -45.73 -5.27
N LEU A 318 -27.73 -46.22 -4.69
CA LEU A 318 -26.40 -45.67 -4.92
C LEU A 318 -25.84 -46.14 -6.28
N PRO A 319 -25.13 -45.26 -7.01
CA PRO A 319 -24.43 -45.64 -8.24
C PRO A 319 -23.40 -46.74 -7.97
N THR A 320 -23.29 -47.72 -8.87
CA THR A 320 -22.26 -48.76 -8.79
C THR A 320 -20.86 -48.17 -8.95
N PHE A 321 -20.72 -47.22 -9.88
CA PHE A 321 -19.49 -46.50 -10.16
C PHE A 321 -19.56 -45.07 -9.63
N LEU A 322 -18.51 -44.63 -8.95
CA LEU A 322 -18.31 -43.25 -8.54
C LEU A 322 -17.03 -42.72 -9.16
N ARG A 323 -16.93 -41.39 -9.24
CA ARG A 323 -15.73 -40.70 -9.70
C ARG A 323 -15.02 -40.03 -8.52
N GLY A 324 -13.76 -40.37 -8.28
CA GLY A 324 -12.97 -39.82 -7.18
C GLY A 324 -11.71 -40.62 -6.89
N ASP A 325 -11.21 -40.49 -5.66
CA ASP A 325 -10.01 -41.18 -5.17
C ASP A 325 -10.42 -42.32 -4.22
N PRO A 326 -10.47 -43.58 -4.70
CA PRO A 326 -10.85 -44.73 -3.88
C PRO A 326 -9.86 -45.00 -2.74
N THR A 327 -8.60 -44.58 -2.88
CA THR A 327 -7.56 -44.77 -1.85
C THR A 327 -7.82 -43.86 -0.66
N ARG A 328 -8.16 -42.59 -0.92
CA ARG A 328 -8.50 -41.62 0.14
C ARG A 328 -9.83 -41.94 0.81
N ILE A 329 -10.83 -42.40 0.05
CA ILE A 329 -12.11 -42.86 0.64
C ILE A 329 -11.86 -44.05 1.58
N ARG A 330 -11.05 -45.04 1.17
CA ARG A 330 -10.64 -46.15 2.04
C ARG A 330 -9.99 -45.65 3.33
N GLN A 331 -9.06 -44.72 3.23
CA GLN A 331 -8.35 -44.16 4.37
C GLN A 331 -9.28 -43.44 5.35
N ILE A 332 -10.23 -42.63 4.83
CA ILE A 332 -11.27 -41.99 5.65
C ILE A 332 -12.09 -43.05 6.39
N LEU A 333 -12.56 -44.08 5.69
CA LEU A 333 -13.39 -45.13 6.29
C LEU A 333 -12.62 -45.97 7.31
N LEU A 334 -11.36 -46.31 7.04
CA LEU A 334 -10.49 -47.00 8.00
C LEU A 334 -10.28 -46.16 9.26
N ASN A 335 -10.05 -44.85 9.15
CA ASN A 335 -9.92 -43.96 10.30
C ASN A 335 -11.23 -43.81 11.09
N LEU A 336 -12.38 -43.79 10.42
CA LEU A 336 -13.68 -43.70 11.08
C LEU A 336 -14.06 -45.00 11.80
N LEU A 337 -13.79 -46.16 11.18
CA LEU A 337 -14.18 -47.46 11.70
C LEU A 337 -13.17 -48.06 12.69
N SER A 338 -11.91 -47.62 12.67
CA SER A 338 -10.89 -48.08 13.64
C SER A 338 -10.98 -47.42 15.01
N ASN A 339 -11.55 -46.21 15.08
CA ASN A 339 -11.89 -45.49 16.32
C ASN A 339 -12.89 -46.28 17.18
#